data_AF-A0A378TD97-F1
#
_entry.id   AF-A0A378TD97-F1
#
_cell.length_a   1.000
_cell.length_b   1.000
_cell.length_c   1.000
_cell.angle_alpha   90.00
_cell.angle_beta   90.00
_cell.angle_gamma   90.00
#
_symmetry.space_group_name_H-M   'P 1'
#
loop_
_entity.id
_entity.type
_entity.pdbx_description
1 polymer ?
#
loop_
_entity_poly.entity_id
_entity_poly.type
_entity_poly.pdbx_seq_one_letter_code
_entity_poly.pdbx_strand_id
1 'polypeptide(L)' 'MEVNTPTQKYYDRAGVVAFAHELGLTHITEHSVNSAAYHNDRPLKRTKVHGRIYYAQRDIEAWLSGERIED' A
#
# COMPACT_ATOMS: atom_id res chain seq x y z
N MET A 1 -29.76 2.26 8.17
CA MET A 1 -28.77 1.72 7.23
C MET A 1 -27.58 2.66 7.25
N GLU A 2 -26.59 2.42 8.10
CA GLU A 2 -25.34 3.20 8.07
C GLU A 2 -24.51 2.73 6.87
N VAL A 3 -24.47 3.55 5.83
CA VAL A 3 -23.50 3.41 4.76
C VAL A 3 -22.14 3.83 5.33
N ASN A 4 -21.47 2.88 5.98
CA ASN A 4 -20.06 2.96 6.33
C ASN A 4 -19.27 2.91 5.02
N THR A 5 -19.30 4.00 4.26
CA THR A 5 -18.40 4.17 3.13
C THR A 5 -17.00 4.08 3.72
N PRO A 6 -16.20 3.06 3.41
CA PRO A 6 -14.87 2.97 3.97
C PRO A 6 -14.16 4.24 3.55
N THR A 7 -13.87 5.11 4.52
CA THR A 7 -13.18 6.37 4.26
C THR A 7 -11.83 5.94 3.72
N GLN A 8 -11.63 6.08 2.41
CA GLN A 8 -10.42 5.63 1.74
C GLN A 8 -9.25 6.38 2.38
N LYS A 9 -8.51 5.70 3.24
CA LYS A 9 -7.30 6.24 3.84
C LYS A 9 -6.18 6.20 2.81
N TYR A 10 -5.36 7.23 2.84
CA TYR A 10 -4.21 7.39 1.97
C TYR A 10 -2.96 7.45 2.83
N TYR A 11 -1.97 6.65 2.49
CA TYR A 11 -0.69 6.59 3.20
C TYR A 11 0.42 7.06 2.27
N ASP A 12 1.41 7.74 2.81
CA ASP A 12 2.69 7.94 2.13
C ASP A 12 3.55 6.67 2.25
N ARG A 13 4.75 6.67 1.64
CA ARG A 13 5.65 5.49 1.63
C ARG A 13 5.99 4.98 3.03
N ALA A 14 6.28 5.88 3.98
CA ALA A 14 6.61 5.48 5.34
C ALA A 14 5.38 4.89 6.04
N GLY A 15 4.19 5.46 5.80
CA GLY A 15 2.93 4.91 6.27
C GLY A 15 2.65 3.50 5.73
N VAL A 16 2.97 3.22 4.46
CA VAL A 16 2.84 1.87 3.87
C VAL A 16 3.76 0.87 4.56
N VAL A 17 5.01 1.25 4.82
CA VAL A 17 5.99 0.38 5.52
C VAL A 17 5.54 0.09 6.93
N ALA A 18 5.11 1.10 7.68
CA ALA A 18 4.60 0.93 9.03
C ALA A 18 3.39 -0.02 9.05
N PHE A 19 2.44 0.17 8.14
CA PHE A 19 1.27 -0.70 8.01
C PHE A 19 1.65 -2.16 7.70
N ALA A 20 2.61 -2.37 6.79
CA ALA A 20 3.13 -3.71 6.49
C ALA A 20 3.80 -4.36 7.72
N HIS A 21 4.56 -3.60 8.49
CA HIS A 21 5.22 -4.08 9.71
C HIS A 21 4.20 -4.44 10.80
N GLU A 22 3.12 -3.67 10.95
CA GLU A 22 2.00 -4.01 11.84
C GLU A 22 1.34 -5.35 11.47
N LEU A 23 1.36 -5.72 10.19
CA LEU A 23 0.87 -7.00 9.68
C LEU A 23 1.90 -8.15 9.79
N GLY A 24 3.09 -7.88 10.35
CA GLY A 24 4.18 -8.85 10.50
C GLY A 24 5.09 -8.97 9.27
N LEU A 25 4.88 -8.15 8.23
CA LEU A 25 5.67 -8.13 7.01
C LEU A 25 6.88 -7.18 7.17
N THR A 26 7.78 -7.52 8.09
CA THR A 26 8.95 -6.69 8.45
C THR A 26 9.99 -6.56 7.33
N HIS A 27 9.96 -7.44 6.32
CA HIS A 27 10.82 -7.38 5.15
C HIS A 27 10.41 -6.27 4.16
N ILE A 28 9.18 -5.73 4.29
CA ILE A 28 8.70 -4.64 3.44
C ILE A 28 9.43 -3.35 3.82
N THR A 29 10.05 -2.72 2.85
CA THR A 29 10.79 -1.46 3.01
C THR A 29 10.27 -0.40 2.04
N GLU A 30 10.70 0.85 2.20
CA GLU A 30 10.36 1.90 1.22
C GLU A 30 10.83 1.55 -0.19
N HIS A 31 11.90 0.75 -0.31
CA HIS A 31 12.36 0.22 -1.59
C HIS A 31 11.36 -0.77 -2.18
N SER A 32 10.81 -1.70 -1.37
CA SER A 32 9.74 -2.61 -1.81
C SER A 32 8.50 -1.84 -2.27
N VAL A 33 8.10 -0.81 -1.52
CA VAL A 33 6.98 0.07 -1.89
C VAL A 33 7.25 0.81 -3.21
N ASN A 34 8.48 1.30 -3.42
CA ASN A 34 8.87 1.94 -4.66
C ASN A 34 8.85 0.95 -5.82
N SER A 35 9.45 -0.23 -5.64
CA SER A 35 9.42 -1.29 -6.65
C SER A 35 7.98 -1.65 -7.03
N ALA A 36 7.12 -1.96 -6.05
CA ALA A 36 5.70 -2.25 -6.26
C ALA A 36 4.92 -1.13 -6.98
N ALA A 37 5.35 0.12 -6.82
CA ALA A 37 4.69 1.29 -7.41
C ALA A 37 5.19 1.64 -8.83
N TYR A 38 6.38 1.16 -9.23
CA TYR A 38 7.06 1.55 -10.46
C TYR A 38 7.40 0.36 -11.40
N HIS A 39 7.48 -0.88 -10.91
CA HIS A 39 7.71 -2.07 -11.73
C HIS A 39 6.52 -2.39 -12.66
N ASN A 40 6.77 -3.13 -13.75
CA ASN A 40 5.83 -3.38 -14.86
C ASN A 40 4.42 -3.78 -14.42
N ASP A 41 4.28 -4.63 -13.41
CA ASP A 41 2.99 -5.12 -12.90
C ASP A 41 2.21 -4.08 -12.09
N ARG A 42 2.90 -3.05 -11.57
CA ARG A 42 2.38 -1.96 -10.71
C ARG A 42 1.31 -2.44 -9.73
N PRO A 43 1.60 -3.45 -8.89
CA PRO A 43 0.63 -3.96 -7.92
C PRO A 43 0.17 -2.87 -6.95
N LEU A 44 0.99 -1.82 -6.74
CA LEU A 44 0.64 -0.71 -5.88
C LEU A 44 0.32 0.57 -6.68
N LYS A 45 -0.96 0.95 -6.68
CA LYS A 45 -1.42 2.14 -7.41
C LYS A 45 -0.99 3.44 -6.73
N ARG A 46 -0.29 4.29 -7.50
CA ARG A 46 0.12 5.64 -7.09
C ARG A 46 -1.01 6.63 -7.30
N THR A 47 -1.39 7.33 -6.22
CA THR A 47 -2.32 8.46 -6.27
C THR A 47 -1.55 9.75 -6.04
N LYS A 48 -1.50 10.63 -7.04
CA LYS A 48 -0.85 11.93 -6.90
C LYS A 48 -1.86 12.96 -6.38
N VAL A 49 -1.65 13.48 -5.18
CA VAL A 49 -2.46 14.53 -4.56
C VAL A 49 -1.56 15.73 -4.28
N HIS A 50 -1.86 16.89 -4.86
CA HIS A 50 -1.08 18.13 -4.67
C HIS A 50 0.44 17.96 -4.81
N GLY A 51 0.90 17.17 -5.79
CA GLY A 51 2.34 16.96 -6.03
C GLY A 51 2.99 15.87 -5.18
N ARG A 52 2.29 15.32 -4.19
CA ARG A 52 2.76 14.21 -3.34
C ARG A 52 2.14 12.89 -3.79
N ILE A 53 2.89 11.81 -3.66
CA ILE A 53 2.42 10.45 -3.98
C ILE A 53 1.88 9.82 -2.70
N TYR A 54 0.66 9.30 -2.81
CA TYR A 54 -0.03 8.56 -1.77
C TYR A 54 -0.54 7.24 -2.32
N TYR A 55 -0.76 6.30 -1.42
CA TYR A 55 -1.22 4.94 -1.70
C TYR A 55 -2.50 4.71 -0.93
N ALA A 56 -3.53 4.21 -1.61
CA ALA A 56 -4.81 3.97 -0.97
C ALA A 56 -4.72 2.69 -0.14
N GLN A 57 -5.31 2.68 1.05
CA GLN A 57 -5.25 1.52 1.96
C GLN A 57 -5.62 0.20 1.28
N ARG A 58 -6.70 0.18 0.51
CA ARG A 58 -7.17 -1.01 -0.21
C ARG A 58 -6.13 -1.57 -1.19
N ASP A 59 -5.37 -0.69 -1.84
CA ASP A 59 -4.36 -1.06 -2.83
C ASP A 59 -3.12 -1.60 -2.10
N ILE A 60 -2.80 -1.04 -0.92
CA ILE A 60 -1.77 -1.58 -0.02
C ILE A 60 -2.17 -2.97 0.48
N GLU A 61 -3.39 -3.13 0.99
CA GLU A 61 -3.90 -4.41 1.48
C GLU A 61 -3.91 -5.48 0.39
N ALA A 62 -4.33 -5.14 -0.83
CA ALA A 62 -4.32 -6.06 -1.97
C ALA A 62 -2.89 -6.49 -2.34
N TRP A 63 -1.95 -5.55 -2.37
CA TRP A 63 -0.54 -5.85 -2.63
C TRP A 63 0.06 -6.75 -1.53
N LEU A 64 -0.09 -6.38 -0.27
CA LEU A 64 0.44 -7.15 0.87
C LEU A 64 -0.22 -8.54 0.99
N SER A 65 -1.49 -8.66 0.60
CA SER A 65 -2.15 -9.96 0.52
C SER A 65 -1.56 -10.86 -0.57
N GLY A 66 -1.04 -10.28 -1.66
CA GLY A 66 -0.31 -11.01 -2.70
C GLY A 66 1.06 -11.50 -2.21
N GLU A 67 1.81 -10.64 -1.52
CA GLU A 67 3.13 -11.00 -0.91
C GLU A 67 3.01 -12.12 0.13
N ARG A 68 1.82 -12.33 0.73
CA ARG A 68 1.58 -13.38 1.72
C ARG A 68 1.37 -14.78 1.12
N ILE A 69 1.13 -14.87 -0.19
CA ILE A 69 0.72 -16.12 -0.86
C ILE A 69 1.92 -16.88 -1.47
N GLU A 70 3.13 -16.30 -1.46
CA GLU A 70 4.33 -17.04 -1.84
C GLU A 70 4.78 -17.99 -0.69
N ASP A 71 4.13 -19.16 -0.60
CA ASP A 71 4.60 -20.39 0.06
C ASP A 71 4.71 -21.51 -0.98
#